data_AF-A0A073JVC9-F1
#
_entry.id   AF-A0A073JVC9-F1
#
_cell.length_a   1.000
_cell.length_b   1.000
_cell.length_c   1.000
_cell.angle_alpha   90.00
_cell.angle_beta   90.00
_cell.angle_gamma   90.00
#
_symmetry.space_group_name_H-M   'P 1'
#
loop_
_entity.id
_entity.type
_entity.pdbx_description
1 polymer ?
#
loop_
_entity_poly.entity_id
_entity_poly.type
_entity_poly.pdbx_seq_one_letter_code
_entity_poly.pdbx_strand_id
1 'polypeptide(L)' 'MQITCIEVQGTNFFLVVTVGGVVTLRVPILPGVAQLLLAIGVPQCEE' A
#
# COMPACT_ATOMS: atom_id res chain seq x y z
N MET A 1 -3.06 -8.93 13.42
CA MET A 1 -3.49 -7.66 12.80
C MET A 1 -3.17 -7.73 11.32
N GLN A 2 -4.14 -7.47 10.46
CA GLN A 2 -3.92 -7.28 9.03
C GLN A 2 -3.76 -5.78 8.78
N ILE A 3 -2.70 -5.39 8.11
CA ILE A 3 -2.41 -4.00 7.76
C ILE A 3 -2.40 -3.93 6.24
N THR A 4 -3.22 -3.05 5.68
CA THR A 4 -3.20 -2.74 4.25
C THR A 4 -2.70 -1.31 4.11
N CYS A 5 -1.61 -1.12 3.36
CA CYS A 5 -0.99 0.18 3.18
C CYS A 5 -0.48 0.37 1.75
N ILE A 6 -0.21 1.62 1.39
CA ILE A 6 0.35 2.00 0.10
C ILE A 6 1.85 2.26 0.27
N GLU A 7 2.68 1.49 -0.41
CA GLU A 7 4.12 1.72 -0.50
C GLU A 7 4.42 2.59 -1.72
N VAL A 8 5.19 3.67 -1.54
CA VAL A 8 5.57 4.61 -2.61
C VAL A 8 7.07 4.53 -2.84
N GLN A 9 7.49 4.09 -4.02
CA GLN A 9 8.90 4.07 -4.43
C GLN A 9 9.10 4.92 -5.68
N GLY A 10 9.37 6.21 -5.47
CA GLY A 10 9.49 7.19 -6.56
C GLY A 10 8.15 7.34 -7.29
N THR A 11 8.09 6.89 -8.55
CA THR A 11 6.86 6.91 -9.37
C THR A 11 6.06 5.62 -9.31
N ASN A 12 6.56 4.60 -8.60
CA ASN A 12 5.91 3.31 -8.46
C ASN A 12 5.11 3.23 -7.16
N PHE A 13 3.97 2.56 -7.23
CA PHE A 13 3.06 2.39 -6.11
C PHE A 13 2.74 0.90 -5.94
N PHE A 14 2.68 0.45 -4.69
CA PHE A 14 2.31 -0.93 -4.37
C PHE A 14 1.24 -0.96 -3.28
N LEU A 15 0.24 -1.82 -3.45
CA LEU A 15 -0.65 -2.22 -2.37
C LEU A 15 0.03 -3.33 -1.57
N VAL A 16 0.34 -3.06 -0.32
CA VAL A 16 0.99 -4.00 0.59
C VAL A 16 -0.03 -4.50 1.60
N VAL A 17 -0.10 -5.81 1.76
CA VAL A 17 -0.93 -6.47 2.76
C VAL A 17 -0.03 -7.27 3.68
N THR A 18 -0.01 -6.88 4.94
CA THR A 18 0.78 -7.50 6.00
C THR A 18 -0.15 -8.23 6.95
N VAL A 19 0.11 -9.51 7.23
CA VAL A 19 -0.67 -10.31 8.18
C VAL A 19 0.27 -10.82 9.27
N GLY A 20 0.01 -10.40 10.51
CA GLY A 20 0.85 -10.83 11.64
C GLY A 20 2.30 -10.32 11.58
N GLY A 21 2.52 -9.15 10.97
CA GLY A 21 3.85 -8.54 10.83
C GLY A 21 4.67 -9.03 9.62
N VAL A 22 4.13 -9.94 8.81
CA VAL A 22 4.78 -10.42 7.58
C VAL A 22 4.06 -9.89 6.35
N VAL A 23 4.80 -9.32 5.40
CA VAL A 23 4.26 -8.92 4.09
C VAL A 23 3.81 -10.17 3.35
N THR A 24 2.50 -10.31 3.18
CA THR A 24 1.88 -11.45 2.49
C THR A 24 1.56 -11.16 1.04
N LEU A 25 1.32 -9.90 0.70
CA LEU A 25 1.02 -9.47 -0.66
C LEU A 25 1.67 -8.11 -0.92
N ARG A 26 2.29 -7.97 -2.10
CA ARG A 26 2.83 -6.72 -2.62
C ARG A 26 2.49 -6.62 -4.09
N VAL A 27 1.46 -5.85 -4.41
CA VAL A 27 0.90 -5.79 -5.77
C VAL A 27 1.18 -4.41 -6.37
N PRO A 28 1.80 -4.30 -7.55
CA PRO A 28 1.95 -3.02 -8.21
C PRO A 28 0.58 -2.47 -8.59
N ILE A 29 0.36 -1.19 -8.31
CA ILE A 29 -0.87 -0.48 -8.62
C ILE A 29 -0.58 0.77 -9.44
N LEU A 30 -1.57 1.18 -10.24
CA LEU A 30 -1.47 2.40 -11.04
C LEU A 30 -1.47 3.63 -10.11
N PRO A 31 -0.78 4.72 -10.49
CA PRO A 31 -0.74 5.96 -9.69
C PRO A 31 -2.13 6.51 -9.35
N GLY A 32 -3.07 6.48 -10.29
CA GLY A 32 -4.45 6.93 -10.04
C GLY A 32 -5.20 6.08 -9.01
N VAL A 33 -4.92 4.77 -8.96
CA VAL A 33 -5.49 3.87 -7.95
C VAL A 33 -4.87 4.16 -6.59
N ALA A 34 -3.55 4.36 -6.53
CA ALA A 34 -2.86 4.73 -5.29
C ALA A 34 -3.40 6.05 -4.71
N GLN A 35 -3.57 7.07 -5.55
CA GLN A 35 -4.14 8.36 -5.15
C GLN A 35 -5.57 8.22 -4.62
N LEU A 36 -6.42 7.42 -5.29
CA LEU A 36 -7.78 7.15 -4.82
C LEU A 36 -7.77 6.46 -3.45
N LEU A 37 -6.94 5.43 -3.29
CA LEU A 37 -6.83 4.67 -2.03
C LEU A 37 -6.33 5.56 -0.88
N LEU A 38 -5.33 6.40 -1.13
CA LEU A 38 -4.86 7.40 -0.18
C LEU A 38 -5.97 8.40 0.19
N ALA A 39 -6.74 8.87 -0.80
CA ALA A 39 -7.83 9.82 -0.59
C ALA A 39 -8.98 9.26 0.25
N ILE A 40 -9.25 7.95 0.18
CA ILE A 40 -10.25 7.27 1.02
C ILE A 40 -9.69 6.80 2.37
N GLY A 41 -8.44 7.14 2.69
CA GLY A 41 -7.83 6.92 4.00
C GLY A 41 -7.04 5.62 4.16
N VAL A 42 -6.66 4.94 3.07
CA VAL A 42 -5.66 3.87 3.16
C VAL A 42 -4.32 4.51 3.52
N PRO A 43 -3.65 4.09 4.62
CA PRO A 43 -2.40 4.70 5.05
C PRO A 43 -1.25 4.36 4.10
N GLN A 44 -0.21 5.19 4.12
CA GLN A 44 1.09 4.80 3.55
C GLN A 44 1.77 3.79 4.48
N CYS A 45 2.57 2.88 3.90
CA CYS A 45 3.35 1.96 4.72
C CYS A 45 4.39 2.77 5.50
N GLU A 46 4.38 2.63 6.83
CA GLU A 46 5.46 3.14 7.67
C GLU A 46 6.73 2.33 7.37
N GLU A 47 7.86 3.03 7.21
CA GLU A 47 9.18 2.43 6.94
C GLU A 47 9.65 1.51 8.08
#